data_AF-A0A1F9MWW5-F1
#
_entry.id   AF-A0A1F9MWW5-F1
#
_cell.length_a   1.000
_cell.length_b   1.000
_cell.length_c   1.000
_cell.angle_alpha   90.00
_cell.angle_beta   90.00
_cell.angle_gamma   90.00
#
_symmetry.space_group_name_H-M   'P 1'
#
loop_
_entity.id
_entity.type
_entity.pdbx_description
1 polymer ?
#
loop_
_entity_poly.entity_id
_entity_poly.type
_entity_poly.pdbx_seq_one_letter_code
_entity_poly.pdbx_strand_id
1 'polypeptide(L)'
;MIVGCVISNDVRSNADDPPGGDSFWGDGKVGDTGPMSDFPIRVPEARSVPIVGGVGTEVVLDWDHVCRIDDGELQTDIYIQASGSYIDFEHGGQVIMEVVGAWCTHDDGVVPMPATYDLGGNHLVDRIQFELDGGVYVIWHSSFTATGRTCAPPDCVLSCQSDATFATCDPYGGFLVDGCDRETGSGPPPIPVICVLVNADGTVPPLLDPWQMQTADPDYPILPCPNEIAW
;
A
#
# COMPACT_ATOMS: atom_id res chain seq x y z
N MET A 1 17.90 8.85 18.43
CA MET A 1 17.14 10.09 18.65
C MET A 1 15.98 9.98 17.68
N ILE A 2 14.86 9.47 18.14
CA ILE A 2 13.69 9.20 17.30
C ILE A 2 13.04 10.56 17.07
N VAL A 3 12.99 10.99 15.82
CA VAL A 3 12.46 12.29 15.40
C VAL A 3 10.98 12.07 15.12
N GLY A 4 10.11 12.65 15.95
CA GLY A 4 8.66 12.42 15.88
C GLY A 4 7.96 13.19 14.76
N CYS A 5 6.84 12.64 14.33
CA CYS A 5 5.97 13.15 13.28
C CYS A 5 5.42 14.54 13.58
N VAL A 6 5.54 15.45 12.60
CA VAL A 6 4.84 16.73 12.63
C VAL A 6 3.49 16.54 11.96
N ILE A 7 2.43 16.48 12.76
CA ILE A 7 1.05 16.42 12.28
C ILE A 7 0.73 17.71 11.51
N SER A 8 0.63 17.63 10.18
CA SER A 8 0.10 18.70 9.33
C SER A 8 -1.42 18.62 9.31
N ASN A 9 -2.08 19.56 10.00
CA ASN A 9 -3.54 19.62 10.11
C ASN A 9 -4.22 20.19 8.84
N ASP A 10 -4.07 19.53 7.68
CA ASP A 10 -4.83 19.91 6.47
C ASP A 10 -5.45 18.71 5.75
N VAL A 11 -6.11 17.83 6.52
CA VAL A 11 -7.04 16.84 5.98
C VAL A 11 -8.46 17.38 6.14
N ARG A 12 -9.11 17.68 5.01
CA ARG A 12 -10.54 17.98 4.97
C ARG A 12 -11.31 16.71 5.31
N SER A 13 -11.79 16.60 6.54
CA SER A 13 -12.77 15.58 6.91
C SER A 13 -14.10 15.90 6.23
N ASN A 14 -14.54 15.02 5.33
CA ASN A 14 -15.95 14.94 4.94
C ASN A 14 -16.70 14.25 6.08
N ALA A 15 -17.12 15.04 7.06
CA ALA A 15 -18.01 14.57 8.12
C ALA A 15 -19.47 14.70 7.64
N ASP A 16 -20.02 13.62 7.07
CA ASP A 16 -21.46 13.42 6.88
C ASP A 16 -21.77 11.91 6.82
N ASP A 17 -21.53 11.19 7.93
CA ASP A 17 -22.10 9.84 8.12
C ASP A 17 -23.43 9.93 8.87
N PRO A 18 -24.52 9.35 8.35
CA PRO A 18 -25.81 9.33 9.04
C PRO A 18 -25.82 8.34 10.21
N PRO A 19 -26.62 8.62 11.27
CA PRO A 19 -26.73 7.74 12.42
C PRO A 19 -27.66 6.56 12.10
N GLY A 20 -27.09 5.45 11.67
CA GLY A 20 -27.80 4.18 11.45
C GLY A 20 -26.96 3.02 11.96
N GLY A 21 -27.27 2.53 13.16
CA GLY A 21 -26.52 1.45 13.77
C GLY A 21 -26.86 0.07 13.24
N ASP A 22 -25.82 -0.74 13.07
CA ASP A 22 -25.83 -2.17 13.31
C ASP A 22 -24.59 -2.55 14.14
N SER A 23 -24.87 -3.07 15.33
CA SER A 23 -23.89 -3.78 16.14
C SER A 23 -23.58 -5.13 15.47
N PHE A 24 -22.44 -5.22 14.77
CA PHE A 24 -21.85 -6.48 14.34
C PHE A 24 -20.40 -6.60 14.83
N TRP A 25 -20.27 -6.90 16.13
CA TRP A 25 -19.09 -7.59 16.65
C TRP A 25 -19.33 -9.09 16.55
N GLY A 26 -18.44 -9.80 15.85
CA GLY A 26 -18.32 -11.25 15.83
C GLY A 26 -17.37 -11.62 14.70
N ASP A 27 -16.19 -12.18 14.91
CA ASP A 27 -15.65 -12.96 16.00
C ASP A 27 -14.12 -12.81 16.07
N GLY A 28 -13.58 -12.70 17.29
CA GLY A 28 -12.15 -12.64 17.48
C GLY A 28 -11.46 -13.90 16.96
N LYS A 29 -10.60 -13.74 15.96
CA LYS A 29 -9.50 -14.69 15.75
C LYS A 29 -8.47 -14.44 16.84
N VAL A 30 -8.27 -15.48 17.64
CA VAL A 30 -7.25 -15.60 18.69
C VAL A 30 -5.87 -15.38 18.07
N GLY A 31 -5.18 -14.28 18.41
CA GLY A 31 -3.74 -14.17 18.17
C GLY A 31 -3.14 -12.77 17.99
N ASP A 32 -3.81 -11.86 17.29
CA ASP A 32 -3.21 -10.57 16.95
C ASP A 32 -3.48 -9.51 18.03
N THR A 33 -2.64 -9.53 19.07
CA THR A 33 -2.49 -8.39 20.00
C THR A 33 -1.45 -7.38 19.51
N GLY A 34 -1.16 -7.40 18.21
CA GLY A 34 -0.23 -6.47 17.58
C GLY A 34 -0.85 -5.08 17.35
N PRO A 35 -0.01 -4.10 16.95
CA PRO A 35 -0.41 -2.74 16.60
C PRO A 35 -1.49 -2.67 15.51
N MET A 36 -1.73 -3.78 14.79
CA MET A 36 -2.78 -3.88 13.78
C MET A 36 -4.19 -3.69 14.32
N SER A 37 -4.42 -3.96 15.61
CA SER A 37 -5.75 -3.81 16.22
C SER A 37 -6.21 -2.36 16.38
N ASP A 38 -5.29 -1.40 16.28
CA ASP A 38 -5.57 0.04 16.40
C ASP A 38 -5.88 0.69 15.05
N PHE A 39 -5.61 0.02 13.92
CA PHE A 39 -6.01 0.54 12.61
C PHE A 39 -7.52 0.42 12.40
N PRO A 40 -8.14 1.40 11.72
CA PRO A 40 -9.55 1.32 11.33
C PRO A 40 -9.72 0.43 10.09
N ILE A 41 -9.21 -0.82 10.14
CA ILE A 41 -9.34 -1.77 9.04
C ILE A 41 -10.82 -2.01 8.76
N ARG A 42 -11.24 -1.74 7.52
CA ARG A 42 -12.60 -2.03 7.07
C ARG A 42 -12.65 -3.32 6.27
N VAL A 43 -13.87 -3.84 6.12
CA VAL A 43 -14.17 -4.93 5.18
C VAL A 43 -14.21 -4.33 3.77
N PRO A 44 -13.37 -4.78 2.82
CA PRO A 44 -13.44 -4.30 1.44
C PRO A 44 -14.81 -4.58 0.80
N GLU A 45 -15.36 -3.60 0.09
CA GLU A 45 -16.68 -3.70 -0.54
C GLU A 45 -16.58 -3.76 -2.06
N ALA A 46 -17.56 -4.40 -2.69
CA ALA A 46 -17.72 -4.36 -4.14
C ALA A 46 -18.51 -3.11 -4.55
N ARG A 47 -17.96 -2.29 -5.43
CA ARG A 47 -18.54 -1.02 -5.88
C ARG A 47 -18.86 -1.04 -7.36
N SER A 48 -19.98 -0.46 -7.73
CA SER A 48 -20.28 -0.18 -9.14
C SER A 48 -19.63 1.15 -9.54
N VAL A 49 -18.64 1.08 -10.43
CA VAL A 49 -17.88 2.25 -10.88
C VAL A 49 -18.17 2.54 -12.36
N PRO A 50 -18.21 3.81 -12.79
CA PRO A 50 -18.46 4.16 -14.19
C PRO A 50 -17.29 3.77 -15.11
N ILE A 51 -17.63 3.48 -16.37
CA ILE A 51 -16.64 3.27 -17.44
C ILE A 51 -16.45 4.58 -18.22
N VAL A 52 -15.26 5.18 -18.11
CA VAL A 52 -14.84 6.35 -18.90
C VAL A 52 -14.31 5.89 -20.27
N GLY A 53 -14.71 6.56 -21.34
CA GLY A 53 -14.42 6.14 -22.72
C GLY A 53 -15.32 5.01 -23.25
N GLY A 54 -16.31 4.56 -22.46
CA GLY A 54 -17.25 3.50 -22.82
C GLY A 54 -18.69 3.77 -22.35
N VAL A 55 -19.51 2.72 -22.28
CA VAL A 55 -20.90 2.80 -21.78
C VAL A 55 -21.10 1.78 -20.67
N GLY A 56 -21.62 2.24 -19.53
CA GLY A 56 -22.04 1.40 -18.42
C GLY A 56 -21.19 1.58 -17.17
N THR A 57 -21.26 0.56 -16.32
CA THR A 57 -20.55 0.47 -15.05
C THR A 57 -20.01 -0.94 -14.88
N GLU A 58 -18.95 -1.10 -14.11
CA GLU A 58 -18.39 -2.41 -13.74
C GLU A 58 -18.28 -2.53 -12.22
N VAL A 59 -18.24 -3.77 -11.72
CA VAL A 59 -18.09 -4.02 -10.29
C VAL A 59 -16.61 -4.21 -9.98
N VAL A 60 -16.08 -3.32 -9.14
CA VAL A 60 -14.68 -3.31 -8.70
C VAL A 60 -14.67 -3.50 -7.19
N LEU A 61 -13.79 -4.38 -6.69
CA LEU A 61 -13.56 -4.54 -5.26
C LEU A 61 -12.64 -3.42 -4.75
N ASP A 62 -12.88 -2.97 -3.53
CA ASP A 62 -11.96 -2.11 -2.80
C ASP A 62 -10.61 -2.77 -2.54
N TRP A 63 -9.51 -2.02 -2.67
CA TRP A 63 -8.14 -2.55 -2.55
C TRP A 63 -7.41 -1.88 -1.41
N ASP A 64 -7.63 -2.46 -0.24
CA ASP A 64 -7.02 -2.02 0.98
C ASP A 64 -5.69 -2.73 1.20
N HIS A 65 -4.68 -1.98 1.61
CA HIS A 65 -3.32 -2.48 1.79
C HIS A 65 -2.86 -2.24 3.22
N VAL A 66 -2.23 -3.26 3.81
CA VAL A 66 -1.46 -3.10 5.03
C VAL A 66 0.00 -3.36 4.69
N CYS A 67 0.85 -2.38 5.00
CA CYS A 67 2.27 -2.42 4.74
C CYS A 67 3.06 -2.29 6.04
N ARG A 68 4.26 -2.88 6.10
CA ARG A 68 5.26 -2.70 7.14
C ARG A 68 6.57 -2.28 6.52
N ILE A 69 7.17 -1.24 7.07
CA ILE A 69 8.49 -0.74 6.73
C ILE A 69 9.36 -0.88 7.98
N ASP A 70 10.54 -1.49 7.83
CA ASP A 70 11.51 -1.65 8.90
C ASP A 70 12.94 -1.65 8.33
N ASP A 71 13.55 -0.48 8.23
CA ASP A 71 14.95 -0.33 7.81
C ASP A 71 15.90 -0.03 9.00
N GLY A 72 15.38 -0.12 10.23
CA GLY A 72 16.07 0.22 11.48
C GLY A 72 16.07 1.71 11.84
N GLU A 73 15.77 2.62 10.91
CA GLU A 73 15.54 4.04 11.18
C GLU A 73 14.05 4.37 11.14
N LEU A 74 13.36 3.90 10.10
CA LEU A 74 11.92 3.97 9.91
C LEU A 74 11.31 2.60 10.25
N GLN A 75 10.50 2.58 11.32
CA GLN A 75 9.74 1.41 11.75
C GLN A 75 8.26 1.79 11.84
N THR A 76 7.48 1.43 10.82
CA THR A 76 6.06 1.76 10.79
C THR A 76 5.26 0.70 10.08
N ASP A 77 4.08 0.42 10.62
CA ASP A 77 2.98 -0.18 9.88
C ASP A 77 2.15 0.94 9.24
N ILE A 78 1.58 0.66 8.08
CA ILE A 78 0.78 1.58 7.28
C ILE A 78 -0.48 0.84 6.85
N TYR A 79 -1.62 1.50 6.93
CA TYR A 79 -2.87 1.04 6.34
C TYR A 79 -3.33 2.06 5.30
N ILE A 80 -3.55 1.60 4.07
CA ILE A 80 -4.09 2.40 2.97
C ILE A 80 -5.45 1.83 2.59
N GLN A 81 -6.48 2.65 2.68
CA GLN A 81 -7.82 2.33 2.25
C GLN A 81 -8.06 2.93 0.87
N ALA A 82 -8.26 2.09 -0.15
CA ALA A 82 -8.48 2.56 -1.51
C ALA A 82 -9.74 1.96 -2.13
N SER A 83 -10.44 2.78 -2.90
CA SER A 83 -11.69 2.40 -3.57
C SER A 83 -11.61 2.68 -5.07
N GLY A 84 -12.26 1.85 -5.86
CA GLY A 84 -12.39 2.11 -7.30
C GLY A 84 -13.20 3.38 -7.55
N SER A 85 -12.64 4.31 -8.32
CA SER A 85 -13.29 5.56 -8.72
C SER A 85 -14.00 5.38 -10.08
N TYR A 86 -13.27 4.89 -11.09
CA TYR A 86 -13.80 4.61 -12.43
C TYR A 86 -12.88 3.64 -13.19
N ILE A 87 -13.33 3.11 -14.33
CA ILE A 87 -12.48 2.37 -15.27
C ILE A 87 -12.17 3.24 -16.48
N ASP A 88 -10.89 3.40 -16.80
CA ASP A 88 -10.41 4.18 -17.94
C ASP A 88 -10.14 3.27 -19.15
N PHE A 89 -11.10 3.19 -20.08
CA PHE A 89 -10.91 2.42 -21.33
C PHE A 89 -10.07 3.14 -22.37
N GLU A 90 -9.87 4.46 -22.25
CA GLU A 90 -9.01 5.20 -23.16
C GLU A 90 -7.54 4.81 -22.97
N HIS A 91 -7.19 4.35 -21.76
CA HIS A 91 -5.87 3.88 -21.37
C HIS A 91 -5.80 2.37 -21.11
N GLY A 92 -6.66 1.57 -21.75
CA GLY A 92 -6.55 0.10 -21.73
C GLY A 92 -7.41 -0.61 -20.68
N GLY A 93 -8.41 0.07 -20.12
CA GLY A 93 -9.38 -0.52 -19.19
C GLY A 93 -8.86 -0.60 -17.76
N GLN A 94 -8.00 0.33 -17.35
CA GLN A 94 -7.42 0.35 -16.01
C GLN A 94 -8.44 0.87 -14.99
N VAL A 95 -8.47 0.26 -13.82
CA VAL A 95 -9.24 0.81 -12.70
C VAL A 95 -8.46 1.98 -12.12
N ILE A 96 -9.09 3.15 -12.03
CA ILE A 96 -8.54 4.30 -11.32
C ILE A 96 -8.99 4.22 -9.88
N MET A 97 -8.02 4.13 -8.98
CA MET A 97 -8.25 4.03 -7.54
C MET A 97 -8.14 5.41 -6.88
N GLU A 98 -8.92 5.60 -5.82
CA GLU A 98 -8.83 6.77 -4.95
C GLU A 98 -8.50 6.30 -3.53
N VAL A 99 -7.54 6.96 -2.89
CA VAL A 99 -7.28 6.75 -1.46
C VAL A 99 -8.34 7.50 -0.67
N VAL A 100 -9.17 6.74 0.05
CA VAL A 100 -10.24 7.30 0.89
C VAL A 100 -9.78 7.51 2.34
N GLY A 101 -8.70 6.85 2.74
CA GLY A 101 -8.07 7.02 4.04
C GLY A 101 -6.70 6.35 4.08
N ALA A 102 -5.79 6.90 4.89
CA ALA A 102 -4.49 6.31 5.14
C ALA A 102 -4.03 6.62 6.57
N TRP A 103 -3.36 5.65 7.18
CA TRP A 103 -2.89 5.72 8.55
C TRP A 103 -1.53 5.05 8.69
N CYS A 104 -0.76 5.46 9.69
CA CYS A 104 0.47 4.80 10.10
C CYS A 104 0.53 4.60 11.62
N THR A 105 1.35 3.65 12.06
CA THR A 105 1.74 3.55 13.47
C THR A 105 2.74 4.63 13.83
N HIS A 106 2.49 5.32 14.93
CA HIS A 106 3.38 6.29 15.54
C HIS A 106 3.57 5.96 17.03
N ASP A 107 4.52 6.61 17.69
CA ASP A 107 4.77 6.45 19.14
C ASP A 107 3.51 6.70 19.99
N ASP A 108 2.59 7.53 19.49
CA ASP A 108 1.34 7.90 20.14
C ASP A 108 0.14 7.02 19.72
N GLY A 109 0.38 5.96 18.94
CA GLY A 109 -0.63 5.07 18.37
C GLY A 109 -0.83 5.27 16.87
N VAL A 110 -1.98 4.83 16.35
CA VAL A 110 -2.29 4.96 14.92
C VAL A 110 -2.78 6.36 14.59
N VAL A 111 -2.14 7.02 13.61
CA VAL A 111 -2.46 8.39 13.19
C VAL A 111 -2.78 8.44 11.70
N PRO A 112 -3.70 9.34 11.26
CA PRO A 112 -3.98 9.53 9.84
C PRO A 112 -2.81 10.21 9.14
N MET A 113 -2.61 9.90 7.86
CA MET A 113 -1.58 10.52 7.03
C MET A 113 -2.07 10.76 5.59
N PRO A 114 -1.51 11.75 4.86
CA PRO A 114 -1.75 11.90 3.43
C PRO A 114 -1.20 10.70 2.65
N ALA A 115 -1.96 10.20 1.68
CA ALA A 115 -1.48 9.21 0.73
C ALA A 115 -2.21 9.30 -0.62
N THR A 116 -1.57 8.77 -1.66
CA THR A 116 -2.14 8.57 -2.99
C THR A 116 -1.86 7.16 -3.47
N TYR A 117 -2.73 6.64 -4.34
CA TYR A 117 -2.56 5.33 -4.95
C TYR A 117 -2.78 5.45 -6.45
N ASP A 118 -1.78 5.01 -7.20
CA ASP A 118 -1.78 4.99 -8.65
C ASP A 118 -1.71 3.53 -9.10
N LEU A 119 -2.79 3.07 -9.71
CA LEU A 119 -2.92 1.72 -10.21
C LEU A 119 -2.32 1.67 -11.62
N GLY A 120 -1.18 0.99 -11.74
CA GLY A 120 -0.58 0.68 -13.02
C GLY A 120 0.15 1.81 -13.77
N GLY A 121 -0.19 3.09 -13.64
CA GLY A 121 0.46 4.16 -14.44
C GLY A 121 0.70 3.82 -15.93
N ASN A 122 1.72 4.41 -16.57
CA ASN A 122 2.06 4.14 -17.99
C ASN A 122 2.78 2.79 -18.24
N HIS A 123 2.94 1.94 -17.21
CA HIS A 123 3.78 0.72 -17.28
C HIS A 123 3.26 -0.49 -16.47
N LEU A 124 1.99 -0.48 -16.05
CA LEU A 124 1.35 -1.52 -15.22
C LEU A 124 2.07 -1.79 -13.89
N VAL A 125 2.66 -0.76 -13.28
CA VAL A 125 3.27 -0.86 -11.94
C VAL A 125 2.49 -0.01 -10.97
N ASP A 126 2.12 -0.61 -9.84
CA ASP A 126 1.33 0.04 -8.82
C ASP A 126 2.22 0.86 -7.90
N ARG A 127 1.73 2.04 -7.51
CA ARG A 127 2.48 2.99 -6.71
C ARG A 127 1.62 3.59 -5.61
N ILE A 128 2.06 3.43 -4.37
CA ILE A 128 1.49 4.13 -3.21
C ILE A 128 2.49 5.22 -2.82
N GLN A 129 2.03 6.47 -2.71
CA GLN A 129 2.82 7.55 -2.10
C GLN A 129 2.19 7.97 -0.79
N PHE A 130 2.99 8.30 0.21
CA PHE A 130 2.50 8.80 1.48
C PHE A 130 3.49 9.79 2.12
N GLU A 131 2.96 10.63 3.01
CA GLU A 131 3.76 11.57 3.80
C GLU A 131 3.92 11.06 5.22
N LEU A 132 5.16 11.04 5.72
CA LEU A 132 5.48 10.66 7.09
C LEU A 132 6.64 11.52 7.60
N ASP A 133 6.50 12.12 8.77
CA ASP A 133 7.53 12.96 9.41
C ASP A 133 8.07 14.10 8.53
N GLY A 134 7.24 14.59 7.60
CA GLY A 134 7.61 15.62 6.61
C GLY A 134 8.40 15.10 5.40
N GLY A 135 8.69 13.80 5.34
CA GLY A 135 9.20 13.12 4.16
C GLY A 135 8.08 12.56 3.29
N VAL A 136 8.33 12.48 1.99
CA VAL A 136 7.49 11.71 1.05
C VAL A 136 8.15 10.37 0.79
N TYR A 137 7.36 9.31 0.82
CA TYR A 137 7.80 7.96 0.56
C TYR A 137 6.95 7.36 -0.55
N VAL A 138 7.56 6.48 -1.34
CA VAL A 138 6.91 5.81 -2.46
C VAL A 138 7.14 4.31 -2.35
N ILE A 139 6.06 3.55 -2.20
CA ILE A 139 6.10 2.09 -2.34
C ILE A 139 5.84 1.78 -3.81
N TRP A 140 6.82 1.14 -4.44
CA TRP A 140 6.67 0.56 -5.77
C TRP A 140 6.32 -0.91 -5.66
N HIS A 141 5.37 -1.35 -6.48
CA HIS A 141 4.89 -2.70 -6.41
C HIS A 141 4.47 -3.23 -7.78
N SER A 142 5.14 -4.29 -8.22
CA SER A 142 4.78 -5.01 -9.44
C SER A 142 3.65 -6.05 -9.24
N SER A 143 3.14 -6.18 -8.01
CA SER A 143 2.27 -7.28 -7.57
C SER A 143 0.88 -6.90 -7.07
N PHE A 144 0.48 -5.62 -7.04
CA PHE A 144 -0.82 -5.26 -6.42
C PHE A 144 -1.96 -5.54 -7.41
N THR A 145 -1.68 -5.50 -8.71
CA THR A 145 -2.60 -5.79 -9.81
C THR A 145 -2.42 -7.17 -10.45
N ALA A 146 -3.43 -7.55 -11.23
CA ALA A 146 -3.52 -8.81 -11.99
C ALA A 146 -2.49 -8.97 -13.13
N THR A 147 -1.57 -8.01 -13.34
CA THR A 147 -0.82 -7.87 -14.59
C THR A 147 0.65 -8.29 -14.58
N GLY A 148 1.17 -8.96 -13.56
CA GLY A 148 2.42 -9.69 -13.83
C GLY A 148 3.14 -10.42 -12.72
N ARG A 149 3.04 -9.98 -11.46
CA ARG A 149 3.94 -10.53 -10.43
C ARG A 149 3.31 -10.76 -9.07
N THR A 150 2.02 -11.06 -8.97
CA THR A 150 1.29 -11.19 -7.68
C THR A 150 1.96 -12.08 -6.61
N CYS A 151 2.83 -13.02 -7.00
CA CYS A 151 3.62 -13.85 -6.06
C CYS A 151 4.94 -13.21 -5.59
N ALA A 152 5.33 -12.07 -6.14
CA ALA A 152 6.46 -11.30 -5.72
C ALA A 152 6.02 -10.36 -4.58
N PRO A 153 6.74 -10.33 -3.46
CA PRO A 153 6.53 -9.30 -2.45
C PRO A 153 6.82 -7.91 -3.05
N PRO A 154 6.38 -6.83 -2.38
CA PRO A 154 6.78 -5.47 -2.73
C PRO A 154 8.26 -5.34 -3.02
N ASP A 155 8.56 -4.57 -4.06
CA ASP A 155 9.91 -4.49 -4.59
C ASP A 155 10.82 -3.65 -3.68
N CYS A 156 10.31 -2.53 -3.13
CA CYS A 156 11.10 -1.52 -2.43
C CYS A 156 10.29 -0.29 -1.98
N VAL A 157 10.87 0.51 -1.06
CA VAL A 157 10.44 1.89 -0.75
C VAL A 157 11.48 2.88 -1.29
N LEU A 158 11.01 3.95 -1.94
CA LEU A 158 11.83 5.13 -2.22
C LEU A 158 11.57 6.19 -1.15
N SER A 159 12.62 6.86 -0.70
CA SER A 159 12.52 8.05 0.14
C SER A 159 12.87 9.28 -0.70
N CYS A 160 11.96 10.24 -0.80
CA CYS A 160 12.16 11.47 -1.55
C CYS A 160 13.04 12.46 -0.77
N GLN A 161 13.46 13.56 -1.41
CA GLN A 161 14.19 14.63 -0.72
C GLN A 161 13.34 15.28 0.38
N SER A 162 13.99 15.87 1.39
CA SER A 162 13.35 16.38 2.62
C SER A 162 12.37 17.56 2.42
N ASP A 163 12.32 18.14 1.22
CA ASP A 163 11.39 19.19 0.82
C ASP A 163 10.50 18.76 -0.37
N ALA A 164 10.51 17.47 -0.70
CA ALA A 164 9.63 16.91 -1.70
C ALA A 164 8.17 16.95 -1.23
N THR A 165 7.28 17.10 -2.21
CA THR A 165 5.83 16.98 -2.09
C THR A 165 5.39 15.84 -3.00
N PHE A 166 4.15 15.37 -2.93
CA PHE A 166 3.63 14.40 -3.92
C PHE A 166 3.80 14.87 -5.38
N ALA A 167 3.81 16.19 -5.63
CA ALA A 167 4.00 16.73 -6.96
C ALA A 167 5.47 16.82 -7.41
N THR A 168 6.41 16.88 -6.46
CA THR A 168 7.84 17.06 -6.73
C THR A 168 8.67 15.83 -6.45
N CYS A 169 8.13 14.82 -5.76
CA CYS A 169 8.74 13.51 -5.70
C CYS A 169 8.56 12.80 -7.04
N ASP A 170 9.60 12.86 -7.86
CA ASP A 170 9.68 12.07 -9.08
C ASP A 170 10.10 10.64 -8.70
N PRO A 171 9.22 9.63 -8.86
CA PRO A 171 9.57 8.27 -8.49
C PRO A 171 10.58 7.63 -9.47
N TYR A 172 10.93 8.32 -10.55
CA TYR A 172 11.94 7.90 -11.52
C TYR A 172 13.30 8.60 -11.34
N GLY A 173 13.42 9.53 -10.39
CA GLY A 173 14.67 10.21 -10.09
C GLY A 173 14.54 11.31 -9.03
N GLY A 174 15.64 11.69 -8.38
CA GLY A 174 15.61 12.75 -7.36
C GLY A 174 15.14 12.28 -5.97
N PHE A 175 15.17 10.97 -5.72
CA PHE A 175 15.07 10.40 -4.38
C PHE A 175 16.35 10.67 -3.55
N LEU A 176 16.18 10.71 -2.23
CA LEU A 176 17.28 10.69 -1.28
C LEU A 176 17.85 9.27 -1.14
N VAL A 177 16.96 8.28 -1.07
CA VAL A 177 17.29 6.86 -0.99
C VAL A 177 16.49 6.08 -2.02
N ASP A 178 17.22 5.37 -2.88
CA ASP A 178 16.64 4.35 -3.76
C ASP A 178 16.60 3.02 -3.03
N GLY A 179 15.47 2.67 -2.42
CA GLY A 179 15.33 1.33 -1.83
C GLY A 179 15.20 0.24 -2.87
N CYS A 180 15.13 0.56 -4.17
CA CYS A 180 15.08 -0.41 -5.26
C CYS A 180 16.47 -0.70 -5.85
N ASP A 181 17.47 0.13 -5.58
CA ASP A 181 18.83 -0.02 -6.11
C ASP A 181 19.54 -1.22 -5.47
N ARG A 182 19.37 -2.38 -6.10
CA ARG A 182 20.02 -3.63 -5.72
C ARG A 182 20.32 -4.50 -6.92
N GLU A 183 21.33 -5.35 -6.80
CA GLU A 183 21.58 -6.38 -7.80
C GLU A 183 20.55 -7.52 -7.67
N THR A 184 20.15 -8.10 -8.79
CA THR A 184 19.26 -9.26 -8.78
C THR A 184 19.85 -10.39 -7.92
N GLY A 185 19.11 -10.82 -6.91
CA GLY A 185 19.54 -11.88 -5.99
C GLY A 185 20.47 -11.43 -4.86
N SER A 186 20.72 -10.12 -4.68
CA SER A 186 21.62 -9.62 -3.63
C SER A 186 21.02 -9.56 -2.23
N GLY A 187 19.89 -10.22 -1.99
CA GLY A 187 19.19 -10.21 -0.69
C GLY A 187 18.14 -9.10 -0.56
N PRO A 188 17.78 -8.71 0.68
CA PRO A 188 16.72 -7.73 0.94
C PRO A 188 17.07 -6.35 0.34
N PRO A 189 16.07 -5.55 -0.07
CA PRO A 189 16.28 -4.17 -0.48
C PRO A 189 16.77 -3.31 0.71
N PRO A 190 17.45 -2.17 0.45
CA PRO A 190 17.90 -1.24 1.49
C PRO A 190 16.79 -0.79 2.44
N ILE A 191 15.59 -0.53 1.92
CA ILE A 191 14.40 -0.21 2.71
C ILE A 191 13.36 -1.31 2.45
N PRO A 192 13.33 -2.37 3.27
CA PRO A 192 12.38 -3.45 3.08
C PRO A 192 10.98 -3.00 3.43
N VAL A 193 10.06 -3.40 2.57
CA VAL A 193 8.63 -3.21 2.77
C VAL A 193 7.92 -4.53 2.51
N ILE A 194 6.96 -4.84 3.37
CA ILE A 194 6.08 -6.00 3.25
C ILE A 194 4.68 -5.44 3.18
N CYS A 195 3.94 -5.72 2.12
CA CYS A 195 2.56 -5.30 1.97
C CYS A 195 1.69 -6.50 1.65
N VAL A 196 0.48 -6.48 2.19
CA VAL A 196 -0.56 -7.46 1.94
C VAL A 196 -1.87 -6.76 1.62
N LEU A 197 -2.68 -7.37 0.78
CA LEU A 197 -4.07 -6.97 0.57
C LEU A 197 -4.90 -7.41 1.78
N VAL A 198 -5.77 -6.53 2.26
CA VAL A 198 -6.80 -6.90 3.24
C VAL A 198 -7.77 -7.88 2.56
N ASN A 199 -8.06 -8.99 3.25
CA ASN A 199 -8.97 -10.00 2.72
C ASN A 199 -10.39 -9.43 2.60
N ALA A 200 -11.22 -10.05 1.75
CA ALA A 200 -12.62 -9.66 1.56
C ALA A 200 -13.49 -9.76 2.82
N ASP A 201 -13.02 -10.43 3.88
CA ASP A 201 -13.67 -10.50 5.20
C ASP A 201 -13.14 -9.44 6.20
N GLY A 202 -12.28 -8.53 5.75
CA GLY A 202 -11.64 -7.51 6.58
C GLY A 202 -10.43 -8.00 7.39
N THR A 203 -10.06 -9.28 7.29
CA THR A 203 -8.87 -9.78 7.99
C THR A 203 -7.58 -9.41 7.26
N VAL A 204 -6.53 -9.11 8.03
CA VAL A 204 -5.20 -8.80 7.49
C VAL A 204 -4.36 -10.09 7.44
N PRO A 205 -3.84 -10.51 6.28
CA PRO A 205 -2.90 -11.62 6.21
C PRO A 205 -1.62 -11.36 7.04
N PRO A 206 -0.90 -12.40 7.47
CA PRO A 206 0.39 -12.21 8.13
C PRO A 206 1.38 -11.45 7.23
N LEU A 207 2.04 -10.44 7.79
CA LEU A 207 3.15 -9.72 7.16
C LEU A 207 4.43 -10.55 7.27
N LEU A 208 4.58 -11.53 6.39
CA LEU A 208 5.76 -12.39 6.35
C LEU A 208 6.88 -11.72 5.56
N ASP A 209 8.06 -11.59 6.19
CA ASP A 209 9.26 -11.11 5.50
C ASP A 209 9.73 -12.17 4.49
N PRO A 210 9.63 -11.90 3.18
CA PRO A 210 9.98 -12.87 2.15
C PRO A 210 11.46 -13.28 2.22
N TRP A 211 12.36 -12.39 2.66
CA TRP A 211 13.80 -12.65 2.74
C TRP A 211 14.14 -13.55 3.91
N GLN A 212 13.45 -13.39 5.03
CA GLN A 212 13.53 -14.33 6.15
C GLN A 212 12.93 -15.69 5.78
N MET A 213 11.79 -15.68 5.09
CA MET A 213 11.15 -16.90 4.62
C MET A 213 12.06 -17.67 3.67
N GLN A 214 12.76 -17.00 2.75
CA GLN A 214 13.73 -17.65 1.87
C GLN A 214 14.95 -18.19 2.60
N THR A 215 15.42 -17.50 3.62
CA THR A 215 16.51 -18.01 4.46
C THR A 215 16.09 -19.32 5.15
N ALA A 216 14.83 -19.43 5.56
CA ALA A 216 14.28 -20.63 6.18
C ALA A 216 13.89 -21.73 5.16
N ASP A 217 13.47 -21.33 3.96
CA ASP A 217 13.03 -22.18 2.86
C ASP A 217 13.56 -21.61 1.52
N PRO A 218 14.69 -22.14 0.99
CA PRO A 218 15.28 -21.64 -0.25
C PRO A 218 14.36 -21.69 -1.48
N ASP A 219 13.29 -22.48 -1.45
CA ASP A 219 12.29 -22.56 -2.52
C ASP A 219 11.17 -21.52 -2.36
N TYR A 220 11.18 -20.72 -1.27
CA TYR A 220 10.23 -19.63 -1.09
C TYR A 220 10.36 -18.63 -2.24
N PRO A 221 9.24 -18.28 -2.90
CA PRO A 221 9.26 -17.47 -4.10
C PRO A 221 9.70 -16.05 -3.75
N ILE A 222 10.95 -15.80 -4.05
CA ILE A 222 11.47 -14.49 -4.37
C ILE A 222 11.72 -14.55 -5.85
N LEU A 223 11.26 -13.54 -6.56
CA LEU A 223 11.39 -13.36 -7.99
C LEU A 223 12.52 -14.18 -8.67
N PRO A 224 12.25 -14.80 -9.84
CA PRO A 224 11.00 -14.70 -10.59
C PRO A 224 9.90 -15.61 -10.05
N CYS A 225 8.67 -15.15 -10.17
CA CYS A 225 7.48 -15.95 -9.93
C CYS A 225 7.45 -17.23 -10.80
N PRO A 226 6.87 -18.36 -10.34
CA PRO A 226 6.63 -19.50 -11.21
C PRO A 226 5.82 -19.06 -12.44
N ASN A 227 6.38 -19.26 -13.64
CA ASN A 227 5.86 -18.82 -14.95
C ASN A 227 6.09 -17.35 -15.33
N GLU A 228 6.88 -16.58 -14.58
CA GLU A 228 7.40 -15.33 -15.10
C GLU A 228 8.39 -15.61 -16.24
N ILE A 229 8.07 -15.09 -17.42
CA ILE A 229 9.02 -15.04 -18.53
C ILE A 229 10.00 -13.92 -18.17
N ALA A 230 11.27 -14.25 -17.95
CA ALA A 230 12.32 -13.24 -17.89
C ALA A 230 12.36 -12.52 -19.24
N TRP A 231 11.90 -11.27 -19.27
CA TRP A 231 12.00 -10.40 -20.43
C TRP A 231 13.41 -9.79 -20.52
#